data_AF-A0A661YYJ6-F1
#
_entry.id   AF-A0A661YYJ6-F1
#
_cell.length_a   1.000
_cell.length_b   1.000
_cell.length_c   1.000
_cell.angle_alpha   90.00
_cell.angle_beta   90.00
_cell.angle_gamma   90.00
#
_symmetry.space_group_name_H-M   'P 1'
#
loop_
_entity.id
_entity.type
_entity.pdbx_description
1 polymer ?
#
loop_
_entity_poly.entity_id
_entity_poly.type
_entity_poly.pdbx_seq_one_letter_code
_entity_poly.pdbx_strand_id
1 'polypeptide(L)'
;MDIYLIMVIVLFALASLDLVVGVSNDAVNFLNSAIGSKVAPFKIIMVVAALGIIIGATFSSGMMEVARKGIMNPQHFYFSEIMLIFMAVMLTDIILLDLFNTLGMPTSTTVSIVFELLGASVAIAMFKLLESTGPDSMATYINSSTALKIISGILLSVVVAFISGAVVQYFSRLIFSFNFSKRIKYLGAIWGGIAITAITYFILIKGIKGSTYAHHIMANVGEMYQG
;
A
#
# COMPACT_ATOMS: atom_id res chain seq x y z
N MET A 1 -9.12 -27.10 21.26
CA MET A 1 -8.59 -25.86 20.64
C MET A 1 -9.71 -25.31 19.79
N ASP A 2 -10.25 -24.14 20.13
CA ASP A 2 -11.35 -23.55 19.36
C ASP A 2 -10.90 -23.33 17.91
N ILE A 3 -11.75 -23.68 16.95
CA ILE A 3 -11.44 -23.58 15.51
C ILE A 3 -10.97 -22.16 15.14
N TYR A 4 -11.50 -21.14 15.83
CA TYR A 4 -11.06 -19.76 15.70
C TYR A 4 -9.61 -19.52 16.13
N LEU A 5 -9.15 -20.15 17.21
CA LEU A 5 -7.76 -20.02 17.67
C LEU A 5 -6.80 -20.64 16.65
N ILE A 6 -7.18 -21.77 16.05
CA ILE A 6 -6.40 -22.40 14.96
C ILE A 6 -6.29 -21.45 13.77
N MET A 7 -7.42 -20.90 13.32
CA MET A 7 -7.42 -19.95 12.19
C MET A 7 -6.58 -18.71 12.47
N VAL A 8 -6.61 -18.16 13.69
CA VAL A 8 -5.79 -17.00 14.06
C VAL A 8 -4.30 -17.32 14.01
N ILE A 9 -3.89 -18.48 14.53
CA ILE A 9 -2.47 -18.92 14.47
C ILE A 9 -2.03 -19.07 13.03
N VAL A 10 -2.86 -19.68 12.18
CA VAL A 10 -2.58 -19.85 10.75
C VAL A 10 -2.49 -18.50 10.05
N LEU A 11 -3.43 -17.58 10.28
CA LEU A 11 -3.39 -16.23 9.71
C LEU A 11 -2.14 -15.47 10.13
N PHE A 12 -1.69 -15.60 11.38
CA PHE A 12 -0.46 -14.95 11.84
C PHE A 12 0.78 -15.51 11.12
N ALA A 13 0.84 -16.82 10.90
CA ALA A 13 1.90 -17.45 10.12
C ALA A 13 1.87 -16.98 8.65
N LEU A 14 0.69 -16.96 8.02
CA LEU A 14 0.52 -16.49 6.65
C LEU A 14 0.91 -15.00 6.53
N ALA A 15 0.46 -14.15 7.45
CA ALA A 15 0.85 -12.73 7.45
C ALA A 15 2.35 -12.50 7.59
N SER A 16 3.04 -13.37 8.33
CA SER A 16 4.49 -13.29 8.45
C SER A 16 5.19 -13.64 7.12
N LEU A 17 4.70 -14.66 6.41
CA LEU A 17 5.22 -15.04 5.09
C LEU A 17 4.92 -13.97 4.04
N ASP A 18 3.68 -13.48 4.03
CA ASP A 18 3.22 -12.44 3.13
C ASP A 18 4.05 -11.15 3.29
N LEU A 19 4.33 -10.73 4.53
CA LEU A 19 5.21 -9.59 4.78
C LEU A 19 6.60 -9.78 4.14
N VAL A 20 7.18 -10.98 4.20
CA VAL A 20 8.49 -11.24 3.59
C VAL A 20 8.43 -11.16 2.08
N VAL A 21 7.42 -11.79 1.46
CA VAL A 21 7.27 -11.83 -0.01
C VAL A 21 6.89 -10.47 -0.57
N GLY A 22 5.93 -9.77 0.07
CA GLY A 22 5.47 -8.44 -0.31
C GLY A 22 6.54 -7.37 -0.17
N VAL A 23 7.26 -7.32 0.96
CA VAL A 23 8.37 -6.38 1.14
C VAL A 23 9.48 -6.66 0.14
N SER A 24 9.75 -7.93 -0.18
CA SER A 24 10.77 -8.28 -1.17
C SER A 24 10.39 -7.82 -2.58
N ASN A 25 9.13 -8.03 -2.99
CA ASN A 25 8.61 -7.53 -4.27
C ASN A 25 8.74 -6.00 -4.36
N ASP A 26 8.30 -5.29 -3.32
CA ASP A 26 8.31 -3.82 -3.33
C ASP A 26 9.73 -3.25 -3.20
N ALA A 27 10.63 -3.93 -2.49
CA ALA A 27 12.02 -3.52 -2.34
C ALA A 27 12.72 -3.36 -3.70
N VAL A 28 12.47 -4.27 -4.64
CA VAL A 28 13.06 -4.18 -5.99
C VAL A 28 12.66 -2.87 -6.67
N ASN A 29 11.43 -2.39 -6.49
CA ASN A 29 10.91 -1.19 -7.15
C ASN A 29 11.67 0.10 -6.75
N PHE A 30 12.10 0.24 -5.49
CA PHE A 30 12.81 1.45 -5.04
C PHE A 30 14.33 1.25 -4.87
N LEU A 31 14.81 0.03 -4.67
CA LEU A 31 16.24 -0.26 -4.54
C LEU A 31 16.97 -0.20 -5.90
N ASN A 32 16.30 -0.53 -7.00
CA ASN A 32 16.91 -0.54 -8.34
C ASN A 32 17.57 0.80 -8.70
N SER A 33 16.94 1.93 -8.37
CA SER A 33 17.50 3.26 -8.64
C SER A 33 18.75 3.55 -7.80
N ALA A 34 18.76 3.16 -6.53
CA ALA A 34 19.89 3.39 -5.63
C ALA A 34 21.08 2.47 -5.96
N ILE A 35 20.81 1.18 -6.23
CA ILE A 35 21.83 0.19 -6.59
C ILE A 35 22.40 0.50 -7.98
N GLY A 36 21.54 0.77 -8.97
CA GLY A 36 21.94 1.05 -10.35
C GLY A 36 22.79 2.33 -10.49
N SER A 37 22.51 3.35 -9.68
CA SER A 37 23.31 4.59 -9.65
C SER A 37 24.62 4.48 -8.89
N LYS A 38 24.86 3.37 -8.17
CA LYS A 38 26.05 3.15 -7.32
C LYS A 38 26.29 4.30 -6.31
N VAL A 39 25.21 4.87 -5.78
CA VAL A 39 25.29 6.03 -4.87
C VAL A 39 25.97 5.71 -3.53
N ALA A 40 25.82 4.47 -3.05
CA ALA A 40 26.39 4.00 -1.79
C ALA A 40 26.65 2.49 -1.85
N PRO A 41 27.48 1.93 -0.94
CA PRO A 41 27.62 0.49 -0.78
C PRO A 41 26.27 -0.19 -0.48
N PHE A 42 26.07 -1.39 -1.03
CA PHE A 42 24.82 -2.15 -0.90
C PHE A 42 24.30 -2.25 0.55
N LYS A 43 25.19 -2.49 1.51
CA LYS A 43 24.83 -2.56 2.94
C LYS A 43 24.18 -1.28 3.46
N ILE A 44 24.66 -0.11 3.04
CA ILE A 44 24.10 1.18 3.47
C ILE A 44 22.72 1.38 2.85
N ILE A 45 22.56 1.06 1.56
CA ILE A 45 21.28 1.16 0.87
C ILE A 45 20.22 0.30 1.58
N MET A 46 20.57 -0.94 1.95
CA MET A 46 19.67 -1.85 2.65
C MET A 46 19.27 -1.34 4.04
N VAL A 47 20.21 -0.78 4.80
CA VAL A 47 19.90 -0.20 6.13
C VAL A 47 18.96 0.99 6.01
N VAL A 48 19.22 1.91 5.07
CA VAL A 48 18.36 3.08 4.83
C VAL A 48 16.97 2.65 4.39
N ALA A 49 16.87 1.67 3.48
CA ALA A 49 15.60 1.13 3.04
C ALA A 49 14.81 0.48 4.19
N ALA A 50 15.45 -0.36 5.00
CA ALA A 50 14.80 -1.02 6.14
C ALA A 50 14.25 0.00 7.15
N LEU A 51 15.05 1.02 7.52
CA LEU A 51 14.61 2.10 8.39
C LEU A 51 13.45 2.89 7.76
N GLY A 52 13.54 3.20 6.47
CA GLY A 52 12.50 3.89 5.73
C GLY A 52 11.16 3.13 5.72
N ILE A 53 11.19 1.82 5.49
CA ILE A 53 10.00 0.96 5.53
C ILE A 53 9.40 0.92 6.94
N ILE A 54 10.21 0.72 7.98
CA ILE A 54 9.73 0.66 9.37
C ILE A 54 9.06 1.99 9.75
N ILE A 55 9.74 3.11 9.48
CA ILE A 55 9.19 4.44 9.74
C ILE A 55 7.89 4.62 8.94
N GLY A 56 7.91 4.40 7.62
CA GLY A 56 6.75 4.54 6.76
C GLY A 56 5.54 3.70 7.22
N ALA A 57 5.77 2.43 7.58
CA ALA A 57 4.73 1.54 8.07
C ALA A 57 4.10 2.05 9.36
N THR A 58 4.88 2.57 10.31
CA THR A 58 4.35 3.13 11.57
C THR A 58 3.51 4.39 11.39
N PHE A 59 3.74 5.17 10.34
CA PHE A 59 2.94 6.37 10.03
C PHE A 59 1.74 6.10 9.09
N SER A 60 1.61 4.89 8.52
CA SER A 60 0.62 4.56 7.48
C SER A 60 -0.72 3.99 8.01
N SER A 61 -1.32 4.62 9.01
CA SER A 61 -2.59 4.13 9.60
C SER A 61 -3.81 4.25 8.67
N GLY A 62 -3.80 5.20 7.72
CA GLY A 62 -4.94 5.44 6.83
C GLY A 62 -5.22 4.30 5.84
N MET A 63 -4.19 3.62 5.33
CA MET A 63 -4.33 2.53 4.35
C MET A 63 -5.04 1.30 4.93
N MET A 64 -4.83 1.03 6.22
CA MET A 64 -5.43 -0.12 6.90
C MET A 64 -6.96 0.01 7.03
N GLU A 65 -7.47 1.22 7.24
CA GLU A 65 -8.91 1.45 7.34
C GLU A 65 -9.59 1.37 5.97
N VAL A 66 -8.91 1.85 4.92
CA VAL A 66 -9.36 1.73 3.52
C VAL A 66 -9.43 0.26 3.11
N ALA A 67 -8.44 -0.56 3.48
CA ALA A 67 -8.46 -2.00 3.21
C ALA A 67 -9.61 -2.72 3.95
N ARG A 68 -9.89 -2.35 5.21
CA ARG A 68 -10.89 -3.04 6.04
C ARG A 68 -12.34 -2.75 5.67
N LYS A 69 -12.67 -1.50 5.31
CA LYS A 69 -14.06 -1.05 5.06
C LYS A 69 -14.31 -0.58 3.63
N GLY A 70 -13.28 -0.56 2.78
CA GLY A 70 -13.37 0.00 1.45
C GLY A 70 -13.97 -0.94 0.40
N ILE A 71 -13.87 -2.25 0.59
CA ILE A 71 -14.27 -3.24 -0.42
C ILE A 71 -15.55 -4.00 -0.02
N MET A 72 -15.57 -4.58 1.18
CA MET A 72 -16.73 -5.27 1.74
C MET A 72 -17.32 -4.49 2.90
N ASN A 73 -18.59 -4.73 3.17
CA ASN A 73 -19.32 -4.22 4.34
C ASN A 73 -19.24 -5.26 5.48
N PRO A 74 -18.27 -5.17 6.40
CA PRO A 74 -17.95 -6.26 7.32
C PRO A 74 -19.11 -6.64 8.26
N GLN A 75 -20.03 -5.71 8.52
CA GLN A 75 -21.19 -5.93 9.37
C GLN A 75 -22.20 -6.94 8.82
N HIS A 76 -22.16 -7.24 7.52
CA HIS A 76 -23.04 -8.24 6.90
C HIS A 76 -22.40 -9.63 6.79
N PHE A 77 -21.15 -9.78 7.27
CA PHE A 77 -20.44 -11.04 7.33
C PHE A 77 -20.35 -11.54 8.77
N TYR A 78 -20.51 -12.85 8.95
CA TYR A 78 -20.20 -13.50 10.21
C TYR A 78 -18.69 -13.49 10.45
N PHE A 79 -18.28 -13.56 11.71
CA PHE A 79 -16.86 -13.57 12.04
C PHE A 79 -16.09 -14.72 11.37
N SER A 80 -16.68 -15.91 11.29
CA SER A 80 -16.10 -17.05 10.56
C SER A 80 -15.92 -16.77 9.07
N GLU A 81 -16.87 -16.10 8.43
CA GLU A 81 -16.79 -15.72 7.01
C GLU A 81 -15.67 -14.71 6.76
N ILE A 82 -15.53 -13.71 7.63
CA ILE A 82 -14.43 -12.73 7.56
C ILE A 82 -13.07 -13.43 7.68
N MET A 83 -12.95 -14.38 8.62
CA MET A 83 -11.73 -15.17 8.80
C MET A 83 -11.40 -16.01 7.56
N LEU A 84 -12.41 -16.62 6.93
CA LEU A 84 -12.25 -17.36 5.67
C LEU A 84 -11.83 -16.45 4.51
N ILE A 85 -12.44 -15.26 4.39
CA ILE A 85 -12.08 -14.26 3.38
C ILE A 85 -10.61 -13.89 3.54
N PHE A 86 -10.17 -13.49 4.74
CA PHE A 86 -8.77 -13.12 4.95
C PHE A 86 -7.83 -14.29 4.73
N MET A 87 -8.18 -15.50 5.13
CA MET A 87 -7.33 -16.67 4.88
C MET A 87 -7.18 -16.95 3.38
N ALA A 88 -8.26 -16.84 2.61
CA ALA A 88 -8.23 -16.98 1.16
C ALA A 88 -7.39 -15.89 0.49
N VAL A 89 -7.55 -14.64 0.92
CA VAL A 89 -6.77 -13.49 0.43
C VAL A 89 -5.29 -13.70 0.70
N MET A 90 -4.88 -13.94 1.94
CA MET A 90 -3.46 -14.10 2.31
C MET A 90 -2.82 -15.29 1.59
N LEU A 91 -3.54 -16.40 1.44
CA LEU A 91 -3.02 -17.56 0.73
C LEU A 91 -2.86 -17.28 -0.77
N THR A 92 -3.81 -16.56 -1.37
CA THR A 92 -3.73 -16.17 -2.78
C THR A 92 -2.62 -15.17 -3.02
N ASP A 93 -2.46 -14.16 -2.15
CA ASP A 93 -1.43 -13.13 -2.28
C ASP A 93 -0.03 -13.73 -2.20
N ILE A 94 0.22 -14.64 -1.23
CA ILE A 94 1.51 -15.35 -1.12
C ILE A 94 1.80 -16.13 -2.42
N ILE A 95 0.84 -16.90 -2.93
CA ILE A 95 1.03 -17.70 -4.14
C ILE A 95 1.29 -16.79 -5.35
N LEU A 96 0.51 -15.72 -5.47
CA LEU A 96 0.60 -14.79 -6.58
C LEU A 96 1.94 -14.07 -6.56
N LEU A 97 2.29 -13.43 -5.44
CA LEU A 97 3.52 -12.67 -5.30
C LEU A 97 4.75 -13.56 -5.39
N ASP A 98 4.74 -14.76 -4.81
CA ASP A 98 5.86 -15.71 -4.92
C ASP A 98 6.08 -16.16 -6.38
N LEU A 99 5.01 -16.44 -7.11
CA LEU A 99 5.08 -16.78 -8.53
C LEU A 99 5.69 -15.63 -9.36
N PHE A 100 5.19 -14.41 -9.18
CA PHE A 100 5.69 -13.26 -9.93
C PHE A 100 7.13 -12.91 -9.56
N ASN A 101 7.48 -12.98 -8.28
CA ASN A 101 8.85 -12.81 -7.79
C ASN A 101 9.79 -13.87 -8.40
N THR A 102 9.36 -15.13 -8.42
CA THR A 102 10.12 -16.25 -9.03
C THR A 102 10.34 -16.02 -10.53
N LEU A 103 9.36 -15.45 -11.22
CA LEU A 103 9.45 -15.10 -12.64
C LEU A 103 10.19 -13.77 -12.89
N GLY A 104 10.61 -13.05 -11.85
CA GLY A 104 11.26 -11.74 -11.96
C GLY A 104 10.37 -10.66 -12.56
N MET A 105 9.05 -10.83 -12.49
CA MET A 105 8.08 -9.90 -13.04
C MET A 105 7.58 -8.94 -11.95
N PRO A 106 7.57 -7.61 -12.21
CA PRO A 106 7.10 -6.66 -11.22
C PRO A 106 5.57 -6.75 -11.07
N THR A 107 5.12 -6.88 -9.82
CA THR A 107 3.69 -6.97 -9.48
C THR A 107 3.30 -5.89 -8.48
N SER A 108 2.03 -5.49 -8.50
CA SER A 108 1.49 -4.53 -7.54
C SER A 108 0.74 -5.24 -6.43
N THR A 109 1.34 -5.30 -5.24
CA THR A 109 0.74 -5.81 -3.99
C THR A 109 -0.60 -5.12 -3.67
N THR A 110 -0.70 -3.82 -3.93
CA THR A 110 -1.96 -3.07 -3.73
C THR A 110 -3.07 -3.51 -4.68
N VAL A 111 -2.73 -3.82 -5.94
CA VAL A 111 -3.71 -4.33 -6.91
C VAL A 111 -4.16 -5.74 -6.50
N SER A 112 -3.21 -6.61 -6.14
CA SER A 112 -3.48 -7.98 -5.70
C SER A 112 -4.50 -8.01 -4.56
N ILE A 113 -4.16 -7.39 -3.42
CA ILE A 113 -5.02 -7.41 -2.21
C ILE A 113 -6.41 -6.82 -2.50
N VAL A 114 -6.52 -5.76 -3.30
CA VAL A 114 -7.82 -5.14 -3.62
C VAL A 114 -8.71 -6.11 -4.40
N PHE A 115 -8.17 -6.77 -5.43
CA PHE A 115 -8.95 -7.70 -6.27
C PHE A 115 -9.19 -9.04 -5.58
N GLU A 116 -8.25 -9.52 -4.77
CA GLU A 116 -8.41 -10.72 -3.95
C GLU A 116 -9.49 -10.52 -2.90
N LEU A 117 -9.46 -9.39 -2.17
CA LEU A 117 -10.49 -9.08 -1.18
C LEU A 117 -11.85 -8.91 -1.83
N LEU A 118 -11.92 -8.24 -2.99
CA LEU A 118 -13.16 -8.11 -3.75
C LEU A 118 -13.67 -9.48 -4.20
N GLY A 119 -12.81 -10.33 -4.77
CA GLY A 119 -13.16 -11.67 -5.24
C GLY A 119 -13.64 -12.59 -4.13
N ALA A 120 -12.90 -12.65 -3.01
CA ALA A 120 -13.27 -13.47 -1.86
C ALA A 120 -14.58 -12.98 -1.21
N SER A 121 -14.76 -11.66 -1.06
CA SER A 121 -16.00 -11.08 -0.54
C SER A 121 -17.18 -11.34 -1.46
N VAL A 122 -16.97 -11.26 -2.78
CA VAL A 122 -17.99 -11.56 -3.79
C VAL A 122 -18.41 -13.01 -3.73
N ALA A 123 -17.44 -13.93 -3.63
CA ALA A 123 -17.71 -15.37 -3.56
C ALA A 123 -18.58 -15.71 -2.34
N ILE A 124 -18.20 -15.23 -1.15
CA ILE A 124 -18.99 -15.48 0.08
C ILE A 124 -20.37 -14.80 -0.01
N ALA A 125 -20.45 -13.57 -0.50
CA ALA A 125 -21.72 -12.88 -0.67
C ALA A 125 -22.66 -13.63 -1.65
N MET A 126 -22.13 -14.19 -2.72
CA MET A 126 -22.92 -15.02 -3.66
C MET A 126 -23.49 -16.26 -2.96
N PHE A 127 -22.69 -16.98 -2.15
CA PHE A 127 -23.19 -18.12 -1.38
C PHE A 127 -24.33 -17.71 -0.45
N LYS A 128 -24.20 -16.57 0.26
CA LYS A 128 -25.25 -16.08 1.15
C LYS A 128 -26.52 -15.68 0.41
N LEU A 129 -26.40 -15.07 -0.77
CA LEU A 129 -27.56 -14.71 -1.60
C LEU A 129 -28.28 -15.94 -2.19
N LEU A 130 -27.57 -17.04 -2.42
CA LEU A 130 -28.18 -18.30 -2.87
C LEU A 130 -28.97 -19.00 -1.75
N GLU A 131 -28.50 -18.89 -0.51
CA GLU A 131 -29.17 -19.49 0.66
C GLU A 131 -30.24 -18.57 1.28
N SER A 132 -30.14 -17.26 1.07
CA SER A 132 -31.07 -16.28 1.61
C SER A 132 -32.32 -16.13 0.74
N THR A 133 -33.49 -16.17 1.37
CA THR A 133 -34.78 -15.79 0.76
C THR A 133 -35.15 -14.33 1.04
N GLY A 134 -34.23 -13.56 1.63
CA GLY A 134 -34.46 -12.16 2.02
C GLY A 134 -34.32 -11.15 0.87
N PRO A 135 -34.56 -9.85 1.14
CA PRO A 135 -34.44 -8.78 0.14
C PRO A 135 -32.99 -8.35 -0.11
N ASP A 136 -32.02 -8.96 0.56
CA ASP A 136 -30.61 -8.60 0.44
C ASP A 136 -30.12 -8.79 -0.99
N SER A 137 -29.27 -7.87 -1.42
CA SER A 137 -28.65 -7.90 -2.74
C SER A 137 -27.14 -7.81 -2.60
N MET A 138 -26.42 -7.97 -3.70
CA MET A 138 -24.96 -7.85 -3.71
C MET A 138 -24.47 -6.51 -3.15
N ALA A 139 -25.24 -5.44 -3.35
CA ALA A 139 -24.94 -4.11 -2.85
C ALA A 139 -25.01 -4.01 -1.32
N THR A 140 -25.69 -4.94 -0.65
CA THR A 140 -25.69 -5.04 0.82
C THR A 140 -24.31 -5.47 1.33
N TYR A 141 -23.67 -6.42 0.65
CA TYR A 141 -22.42 -7.02 1.09
C TYR A 141 -21.17 -6.28 0.58
N ILE A 142 -21.23 -5.71 -0.62
CA ILE A 142 -20.09 -5.05 -1.27
C ILE A 142 -20.28 -3.54 -1.30
N ASN A 143 -19.25 -2.81 -0.89
CA ASN A 143 -19.22 -1.36 -1.00
C ASN A 143 -18.81 -0.94 -2.42
N SER A 144 -19.68 -1.18 -3.40
CA SER A 144 -19.37 -0.98 -4.81
C SER A 144 -18.92 0.44 -5.15
N SER A 145 -19.47 1.46 -4.47
CA SER A 145 -19.04 2.85 -4.67
C SER A 145 -17.58 3.06 -4.27
N THR A 146 -17.18 2.52 -3.12
CA THR A 146 -15.82 2.69 -2.61
C THR A 146 -14.83 1.78 -3.35
N ALA A 147 -15.23 0.54 -3.66
CA ALA A 147 -14.44 -0.37 -4.48
C ALA A 147 -14.15 0.22 -5.87
N LEU A 148 -15.15 0.77 -6.56
CA LEU A 148 -14.96 1.43 -7.86
C LEU A 148 -14.05 2.66 -7.75
N LYS A 149 -14.16 3.46 -6.68
CA LYS A 149 -13.24 4.58 -6.43
C LYS A 149 -11.80 4.11 -6.24
N ILE A 150 -11.58 3.03 -5.49
CA ILE A 150 -10.24 2.45 -5.28
C ILE A 150 -9.67 1.94 -6.61
N ILE A 151 -10.42 1.13 -7.35
CA ILE A 151 -9.98 0.57 -8.64
C ILE A 151 -9.68 1.69 -9.64
N SER A 152 -10.56 2.69 -9.72
CA SER A 152 -10.36 3.85 -10.59
C SER A 152 -9.14 4.67 -10.14
N GLY A 153 -8.91 4.81 -8.84
CA GLY A 153 -7.73 5.45 -8.28
C GLY A 153 -6.43 4.74 -8.66
N ILE A 154 -6.41 3.41 -8.61
CA ILE A 154 -5.28 2.58 -9.05
C ILE A 154 -4.98 2.86 -10.53
N LEU A 155 -5.97 2.73 -11.41
CA LEU A 155 -5.77 2.93 -12.86
C LEU A 155 -5.34 4.37 -13.19
N LEU A 156 -5.97 5.35 -12.55
CA LEU A 156 -5.63 6.76 -12.72
C LEU A 156 -4.22 7.07 -12.21
N SER A 157 -3.77 6.42 -11.13
CA SER A 157 -2.44 6.63 -10.58
C SER A 157 -1.33 6.28 -11.57
N VAL A 158 -1.52 5.26 -12.41
CA VAL A 158 -0.56 4.88 -13.46
C VAL A 158 -0.41 6.00 -14.49
N VAL A 159 -1.54 6.55 -14.94
CA VAL A 159 -1.55 7.67 -15.91
C VAL A 159 -0.89 8.92 -15.31
N VAL A 160 -1.24 9.26 -14.07
CA VAL A 160 -0.67 10.42 -13.37
C VAL A 160 0.84 10.24 -13.14
N ALA A 161 1.28 9.04 -12.73
CA ALA A 161 2.69 8.72 -12.54
C ALA A 161 3.47 8.82 -13.86
N PHE A 162 2.91 8.32 -14.96
CA PHE A 162 3.54 8.40 -16.27
C PHE A 162 3.68 9.86 -16.76
N ILE A 163 2.60 10.65 -16.69
CA ILE A 163 2.62 12.05 -17.12
C ILE A 163 3.57 12.88 -16.25
N SER A 164 3.45 12.78 -14.93
CA SER A 164 4.33 13.51 -14.01
C SER A 164 5.79 13.09 -14.17
N GLY A 165 6.06 11.80 -14.30
CA GLY A 165 7.39 11.25 -14.57
C GLY A 165 7.97 11.78 -15.88
N ALA A 166 7.19 11.78 -16.97
CA ALA A 166 7.61 12.31 -18.26
C ALA A 166 7.92 13.81 -18.21
N VAL A 167 7.11 14.60 -17.50
CA VAL A 167 7.34 16.04 -17.31
C VAL A 167 8.62 16.28 -16.51
N VAL A 168 8.78 15.62 -15.36
CA VAL A 168 10.00 15.75 -14.52
C VAL A 168 11.23 15.29 -15.29
N GLN A 169 11.14 14.21 -16.06
CA GLN A 169 12.22 13.71 -16.91
C GLN A 169 12.57 14.71 -18.01
N TYR A 170 11.59 15.32 -18.67
CA TYR A 170 11.80 16.34 -19.69
C TYR A 170 12.60 17.53 -19.15
N PHE A 171 12.17 18.08 -18.01
CA PHE A 171 12.90 19.19 -17.37
C PHE A 171 14.28 18.77 -16.89
N SER A 172 14.41 17.59 -16.30
CA SER A 172 15.71 17.04 -15.88
C SER A 172 16.66 16.96 -17.07
N ARG A 173 16.20 16.49 -18.23
CA ARG A 173 17.01 16.44 -19.45
C ARG A 173 17.34 17.84 -19.97
N LEU A 174 16.41 18.78 -19.97
CA LEU A 174 16.68 20.15 -20.43
C LEU A 174 17.77 20.82 -19.57
N ILE A 175 17.73 20.60 -18.26
CA ILE A 175 18.69 21.16 -17.31
C ILE A 175 20.05 20.49 -17.43
N PHE A 176 20.11 19.15 -17.51
CA PHE A 176 21.36 18.40 -17.33
C PHE A 176 21.98 17.78 -18.60
N SER A 177 21.29 17.73 -19.75
CA SER A 177 21.80 17.01 -20.94
C SER A 177 23.06 17.65 -21.55
N PHE A 178 23.14 18.98 -21.60
CA PHE A 178 24.30 19.66 -22.19
C PHE A 178 25.32 20.01 -21.10
N ASN A 179 26.48 19.34 -21.09
CA ASN A 179 27.54 19.47 -20.09
C ASN A 179 27.15 19.06 -18.66
N PHE A 180 26.65 17.83 -18.50
CA PHE A 180 26.29 17.22 -17.22
C PHE A 180 27.31 17.49 -16.09
N SER A 181 28.60 17.20 -16.34
CA SER A 181 29.67 17.35 -15.33
C SER A 181 29.82 18.77 -14.78
N LYS A 182 29.63 19.80 -15.61
CA LYS A 182 29.72 21.20 -15.17
C LYS A 182 28.42 21.66 -14.49
N ARG A 183 27.27 21.25 -15.03
CA ARG A 183 25.95 21.67 -14.51
C ARG A 183 25.58 21.02 -13.19
N ILE A 184 25.95 19.75 -12.97
CA ILE A 184 25.63 19.05 -11.71
C ILE A 184 26.32 19.69 -10.49
N LYS A 185 27.51 20.28 -10.65
CA LYS A 185 28.21 20.98 -9.57
C LYS A 185 27.44 22.19 -9.03
N TYR A 186 26.70 22.90 -9.89
CA TYR A 186 25.98 24.12 -9.49
C TYR A 186 24.48 23.88 -9.32
N LEU A 187 23.86 23.15 -10.25
CA LEU A 187 22.41 22.91 -10.28
C LEU A 187 22.00 21.65 -9.53
N GLY A 188 22.93 20.73 -9.24
CA GLY A 188 22.65 19.50 -8.51
C GLY A 188 22.18 19.77 -7.07
N ALA A 189 22.77 20.75 -6.39
CA ALA A 189 22.35 21.13 -5.03
C ALA A 189 20.92 21.69 -5.01
N ILE A 190 20.54 22.51 -6.00
CA ILE A 190 19.18 23.06 -6.12
C ILE A 190 18.19 21.94 -6.42
N TRP A 191 18.51 21.08 -7.40
CA TRP A 191 17.63 19.98 -7.80
C TRP A 191 17.44 18.96 -6.68
N GLY A 192 18.52 18.60 -5.98
CA GLY A 192 18.48 17.76 -4.79
C GLY A 192 17.73 18.43 -3.63
N GLY A 193 17.88 19.74 -3.45
CA GLY A 193 17.14 20.50 -2.43
C GLY A 193 15.63 20.48 -2.66
N ILE A 194 15.18 20.65 -3.91
CA ILE A 194 13.76 20.52 -4.28
C ILE A 194 13.25 19.11 -3.97
N ALA A 195 14.02 18.08 -4.36
CA ALA A 195 13.64 16.68 -4.12
C ALA A 195 13.57 16.36 -2.61
N ILE A 196 14.57 16.76 -1.82
CA ILE A 196 14.60 16.56 -0.37
C ILE A 196 13.44 17.31 0.29
N THR A 197 13.15 18.54 -0.13
CA THR A 197 12.03 19.32 0.40
C THR A 197 10.70 18.61 0.13
N ALA A 198 10.49 18.12 -1.09
CA ALA A 198 9.29 17.36 -1.45
C ALA A 198 9.15 16.09 -0.60
N ILE A 199 10.20 15.26 -0.52
CA ILE A 199 10.20 14.03 0.28
C ILE A 199 9.92 14.34 1.76
N THR A 200 10.60 15.34 2.31
CA THR A 200 10.46 15.76 3.71
C THR A 200 9.05 16.26 4.00
N TYR A 201 8.46 17.05 3.10
CA TYR A 201 7.08 17.51 3.22
C TYR A 201 6.08 16.35 3.25
N PHE A 202 6.25 15.36 2.37
CA PHE A 202 5.36 14.20 2.33
C PHE A 202 5.51 13.31 3.57
N ILE A 203 6.74 13.06 4.03
CA ILE A 203 6.98 12.24 5.23
C ILE A 203 6.48 12.96 6.48
N LEU A 204 6.90 14.21 6.71
CA LEU A 204 6.60 14.90 7.96
C LEU A 204 5.18 15.47 7.96
N ILE A 205 4.81 16.29 6.98
CA ILE A 205 3.52 17.00 7.06
C ILE A 205 2.35 16.08 6.69
N LYS A 206 2.45 15.37 5.56
CA LYS A 206 1.38 14.46 5.12
C LYS A 206 1.37 13.18 5.96
N GLY A 207 2.52 12.60 6.26
CA GLY A 207 2.63 11.39 7.10
C GLY A 207 2.11 11.61 8.51
N ILE A 208 2.49 12.70 9.20
CA ILE A 208 1.97 12.99 10.55
C ILE A 208 0.45 13.18 10.51
N LYS A 209 -0.10 13.95 9.56
CA LYS A 209 -1.57 14.13 9.43
C LYS A 209 -2.34 12.82 9.25
N GLY A 210 -1.73 11.82 8.62
CA GLY A 210 -2.32 10.49 8.41
C GLY A 210 -2.06 9.49 9.53
N SER A 211 -1.26 9.86 10.54
CA SER A 211 -0.81 8.98 11.61
C SER A 211 -1.75 8.94 12.80
N THR A 212 -1.74 7.82 13.53
CA THR A 212 -2.47 7.64 14.80
C THR A 212 -2.13 8.72 15.83
N TYR A 213 -0.89 9.23 15.83
CA TYR A 213 -0.43 10.29 16.74
C TYR A 213 -1.13 11.63 16.51
N ALA A 214 -1.37 12.03 15.26
CA ALA A 214 -2.10 13.26 14.98
C ALA A 214 -3.57 13.16 15.39
N HIS A 215 -4.20 11.99 15.23
CA HIS A 215 -5.55 11.74 15.74
C HIS A 215 -5.62 11.88 17.26
N HIS A 216 -4.64 11.33 17.98
CA HIS A 216 -4.60 11.40 19.45
C HIS A 216 -4.37 12.83 19.97
N ILE A 217 -3.50 13.61 19.31
CA ILE A 217 -3.26 15.02 19.66
C ILE A 217 -4.49 15.89 19.33
N MET A 218 -5.12 15.70 18.16
CA MET A 218 -6.32 16.44 17.78
C MET A 218 -7.53 16.10 18.67
N ALA A 219 -7.67 14.84 19.09
CA ALA A 219 -8.69 14.41 20.05
C ALA A 219 -8.48 15.09 21.42
N ASN A 220 -7.26 15.07 21.95
CA ASN A 220 -6.94 15.69 23.25
C ASN A 220 -7.08 17.23 23.23
N VAL A 221 -6.81 17.88 22.10
CA VAL A 221 -7.03 19.33 21.95
C VAL A 221 -8.53 19.64 21.84
N GLY A 222 -9.31 18.80 21.16
CA GLY A 222 -10.77 18.95 21.06
C GLY A 222 -11.49 18.86 22.41
N GLU A 223 -11.04 17.98 23.31
CA GLU A 223 -11.56 17.88 24.68
C GLU A 223 -11.19 19.10 25.56
N MET A 224 -10.06 19.75 25.28
CA MET A 224 -9.58 20.93 26.02
C MET A 224 -10.41 22.21 25.76
N TYR A 225 -11.22 22.24 24.69
CA TYR A 225 -12.12 23.35 24.35
C TYR A 225 -13.61 23.05 24.64
N GLN A 226 -13.93 21.89 25.21
CA GLN A 226 -15.29 21.54 25.66
C GLN A 226 -15.45 21.54 27.20
N GLY A 227 -14.46 22.07 27.93
CA GLY A 227 -14.52 22.33 29.37
C GLY A 227 -14.87 23.77 29.69
#